data_AF-A0A2E2J1Y1-F1
#
_entry.id   AF-A0A2E2J1Y1-F1
#
_cell.length_a   1.000
_cell.length_b   1.000
_cell.length_c   1.000
_cell.angle_alpha   90.00
_cell.angle_beta   90.00
_cell.angle_gamma   90.00
#
_symmetry.space_group_name_H-M   'P 1'
#
loop_
_entity.id
_entity.type
_entity.pdbx_description
1 polymer ?
#
loop_
_entity_poly.entity_id
_entity_poly.type
_entity_poly.pdbx_seq_one_letter_code
_entity_poly.pdbx_strand_id
1 'polypeptide(L)'
;MLEIPDMSSQTYTDENAELSNRELVISNNGNAAIFQALGINNNQSNNRNANISGNSLSLRQIGDYNQVRVNSSATASEINVTQNGDYNLTNLEYKVNTVVADLTQNGDNNLIKDYVYDSSEDIYLNLQQDGDNLTFDKFGSNELTKSLQFRQTEASPKIIIRSFQ
;
A
#
# COMPACT_ATOMS: atom_id res chain seq x y z
N MET A 1 -12.62 56.61 -5.45
CA MET A 1 -12.73 55.25 -6.01
C MET A 1 -11.38 54.61 -5.79
N LEU A 2 -11.27 53.70 -4.82
CA LEU A 2 -10.01 53.11 -4.35
C LEU A 2 -9.86 51.73 -5.04
N GLU A 3 -8.83 51.54 -5.85
CA GLU A 3 -8.51 50.24 -6.44
C GLU A 3 -7.79 49.36 -5.40
N ILE A 4 -8.30 48.15 -5.15
CA ILE A 4 -7.64 47.13 -4.34
C ILE A 4 -6.80 46.29 -5.31
N PRO A 5 -5.47 46.16 -5.12
CA PRO A 5 -4.69 45.26 -5.96
C PRO A 5 -4.98 43.81 -5.55
N ASP A 6 -5.33 42.97 -6.52
CA ASP A 6 -5.38 41.51 -6.38
C ASP A 6 -3.97 41.01 -6.06
N MET A 7 -3.71 40.69 -4.79
CA MET A 7 -2.54 39.91 -4.40
C MET A 7 -2.78 38.46 -4.76
N SER A 8 -2.29 38.04 -5.93
CA SER A 8 -2.07 36.63 -6.22
C SER A 8 -0.84 36.17 -5.45
N SER A 9 -1.03 35.37 -4.40
CA SER A 9 0.10 34.71 -3.74
C SER A 9 0.59 33.56 -4.62
N GLN A 10 1.80 33.68 -5.16
CA GLN A 10 2.55 32.55 -5.67
C GLN A 10 3.51 32.12 -4.57
N THR A 11 3.34 30.90 -4.04
CA THR A 11 4.41 30.26 -3.24
C THR A 11 5.37 29.64 -4.25
N TYR A 12 6.56 30.22 -4.38
CA TYR A 12 7.69 29.54 -4.97
C TYR A 12 8.14 28.49 -3.96
N THR A 13 7.89 27.20 -4.22
CA THR A 13 8.63 26.16 -3.52
C THR A 13 10.02 26.11 -4.13
N ASP A 14 11.01 26.63 -3.40
CA ASP A 14 12.42 26.37 -3.70
C ASP A 14 12.61 24.86 -3.89
N GLU A 15 13.11 24.46 -5.06
CA GLU A 15 13.41 23.05 -5.42
C GLU A 15 14.54 22.44 -4.57
N ASN A 16 15.02 23.15 -3.53
CA ASN A 16 16.09 22.73 -2.63
C ASN A 16 15.71 22.90 -1.14
N ALA A 17 14.44 22.81 -0.79
CA ALA A 17 14.08 22.55 0.60
C ALA A 17 14.61 21.16 0.97
N GLU A 18 15.72 21.10 1.71
CA GLU A 18 16.26 19.87 2.26
C GLU A 18 15.20 19.18 3.13
N LEU A 19 14.52 18.22 2.52
CA LEU A 19 13.71 17.26 3.23
C LEU A 19 14.67 16.35 3.99
N SER A 20 14.70 16.48 5.31
CA SER A 20 15.39 15.57 6.25
C SER A 20 14.84 14.12 6.23
N ASN A 21 14.04 13.76 5.23
CA ASN A 21 13.59 12.41 5.00
C ASN A 21 14.49 11.85 3.91
N ARG A 22 15.41 10.95 4.29
CA ARG A 22 16.22 10.19 3.33
C ARG A 22 15.29 9.36 2.44
N GLU A 23 14.78 9.96 1.37
CA GLU A 23 14.05 9.25 0.33
C GLU A 23 15.06 8.36 -0.40
N LEU A 24 15.00 7.06 -0.14
CA LEU A 24 15.83 6.09 -0.81
C LEU A 24 15.24 5.83 -2.21
N VAL A 25 15.58 6.69 -3.17
CA VAL A 25 15.21 6.49 -4.58
C VAL A 25 16.17 5.47 -5.19
N ILE A 26 15.77 4.19 -5.20
CA ILE A 26 16.52 3.13 -5.88
C ILE A 26 15.84 2.84 -7.22
N SER A 27 16.38 3.44 -8.28
CA SER A 27 16.07 3.05 -9.66
C SER A 27 17.01 1.91 -10.04
N ASN A 28 16.61 0.66 -9.79
CA ASN A 28 17.32 -0.51 -10.28
C ASN A 28 16.35 -1.47 -10.97
N ASN A 29 16.74 -1.88 -12.18
CA ASN A 29 16.05 -2.90 -12.96
C ASN A 29 16.04 -4.25 -12.20
N GLY A 30 14.97 -4.50 -11.45
CA GLY A 30 14.45 -5.85 -11.19
C GLY A 30 15.31 -6.82 -10.36
N ASN A 31 16.11 -6.35 -9.39
CA ASN A 31 16.84 -7.28 -8.51
C ASN A 31 16.04 -7.56 -7.23
N ALA A 32 15.56 -8.80 -7.05
CA ALA A 32 14.86 -9.27 -5.84
C ALA A 32 15.64 -9.01 -4.54
N ALA A 33 16.96 -8.85 -4.61
CA ALA A 33 17.81 -8.50 -3.47
C ALA A 33 17.40 -7.19 -2.78
N ILE A 34 16.80 -6.23 -3.50
CA ILE A 34 16.38 -4.98 -2.87
C ILE A 34 15.20 -5.17 -1.91
N PHE A 35 14.25 -6.04 -2.28
CA PHE A 35 13.12 -6.36 -1.41
C PHE A 35 13.62 -7.01 -0.12
N GLN A 36 14.57 -7.96 -0.24
CA GLN A 36 15.19 -8.61 0.92
C GLN A 36 15.93 -7.61 1.81
N ALA A 37 16.66 -6.65 1.22
CA ALA A 37 17.35 -5.61 1.98
C ALA A 37 16.39 -4.67 2.75
N LEU A 38 15.15 -4.53 2.27
CA LEU A 38 14.07 -3.78 2.92
C LEU A 38 13.22 -4.65 3.87
N GLY A 39 13.59 -5.93 4.08
CA GLY A 39 12.81 -6.87 4.87
C GLY A 39 11.50 -7.29 4.21
N ILE A 40 11.36 -7.05 2.90
CA ILE A 40 10.22 -7.44 2.09
C ILE A 40 10.45 -8.81 1.49
N ASN A 41 9.62 -9.77 1.90
CA ASN A 41 9.62 -11.10 1.32
C ASN A 41 8.72 -11.10 0.09
N ASN A 42 9.29 -11.41 -1.08
CA ASN A 42 8.54 -11.54 -2.32
C ASN A 42 8.63 -12.94 -2.95
N ASN A 43 8.96 -13.95 -2.14
CA ASN A 43 9.14 -15.31 -2.65
C ASN A 43 7.80 -15.90 -3.13
N GLN A 44 7.86 -16.51 -4.31
CA GLN A 44 6.75 -17.03 -5.13
C GLN A 44 6.02 -18.27 -4.55
N SER A 45 6.19 -18.59 -3.27
CA SER A 45 5.71 -19.86 -2.69
C SER A 45 4.40 -19.75 -1.90
N ASN A 46 3.74 -18.59 -1.88
CA ASN A 46 2.48 -18.46 -1.14
C ASN A 46 1.30 -18.98 -1.98
N ASN A 47 1.13 -20.30 -2.00
CA ASN A 47 0.04 -20.98 -2.71
C ASN A 47 -1.34 -20.74 -2.10
N ARG A 48 -1.55 -19.71 -1.27
CA ARG A 48 -2.86 -19.45 -0.68
C ARG A 48 -3.91 -19.14 -1.74
N ASN A 49 -3.53 -18.43 -2.80
CA ASN A 49 -4.36 -18.17 -3.97
C ASN A 49 -4.89 -19.44 -4.63
N ALA A 50 -4.13 -20.55 -4.61
CA ALA A 50 -4.57 -21.84 -5.17
C ALA A 50 -5.56 -22.59 -4.26
N ASN A 51 -5.72 -22.17 -3.00
CA ASN A 51 -6.54 -22.85 -2.00
C ASN A 51 -7.80 -22.07 -1.62
N ILE A 52 -8.01 -20.86 -2.15
CA ILE A 52 -9.22 -20.08 -1.91
C ILE A 52 -10.28 -20.39 -2.95
N SER A 53 -11.54 -20.37 -2.51
CA SER A 53 -12.70 -20.51 -3.38
C SER A 53 -13.77 -19.50 -2.99
N GLY A 54 -14.33 -18.80 -3.98
CA GLY A 54 -15.29 -17.72 -3.74
C GLY A 54 -14.64 -16.44 -3.22
N ASN A 55 -15.47 -15.50 -2.80
CA ASN A 55 -15.06 -14.15 -2.41
C ASN A 55 -15.44 -13.87 -0.96
N SER A 56 -14.50 -13.36 -0.17
CA SER A 56 -14.69 -13.06 1.25
C SER A 56 -13.95 -11.78 1.66
N LEU A 57 -14.59 -11.03 2.56
CA LEU A 57 -14.03 -9.84 3.21
C LEU A 57 -14.27 -9.97 4.72
N SER A 58 -13.21 -9.94 5.51
CA SER A 58 -13.25 -9.85 6.97
C SER A 58 -12.70 -8.50 7.41
N LEU A 59 -13.43 -7.80 8.27
CA LEU A 59 -13.09 -6.46 8.74
C LEU A 59 -13.16 -6.39 10.26
N ARG A 60 -12.09 -5.91 10.89
CA ARG A 60 -12.05 -5.55 12.30
C ARG A 60 -11.47 -4.15 12.46
N GLN A 61 -12.24 -3.24 13.04
CA GLN A 61 -11.81 -1.86 13.31
C GLN A 61 -11.97 -1.58 14.81
N ILE A 62 -10.89 -1.14 15.44
CA ILE A 62 -10.84 -0.74 16.85
C ILE A 62 -10.21 0.64 16.91
N GLY A 63 -10.95 1.62 17.43
CA GLY A 63 -10.59 3.04 17.42
C GLY A 63 -11.54 3.85 16.54
N ASP A 64 -11.31 5.16 16.48
CA ASP A 64 -12.17 6.14 15.85
C ASP A 64 -11.73 6.48 14.43
N TYR A 65 -12.70 6.81 13.56
CA TYR A 65 -12.46 7.31 12.20
C TYR A 65 -11.63 6.43 11.26
N ASN A 66 -11.51 5.14 11.57
CA ASN A 66 -10.94 4.15 10.66
C ASN A 66 -11.82 3.96 9.42
N GLN A 67 -11.19 3.84 8.25
CA GLN A 67 -11.87 3.73 6.95
C GLN A 67 -11.28 2.58 6.13
N VAL A 68 -12.18 1.79 5.52
CA VAL A 68 -11.83 0.73 4.58
C VAL A 68 -12.70 0.84 3.34
N ARG A 69 -12.05 0.90 2.17
CA ARG A 69 -12.69 0.81 0.86
C ARG A 69 -12.07 -0.35 0.10
N VAL A 70 -12.91 -1.29 -0.33
CA VAL A 70 -12.49 -2.45 -1.12
C VAL A 70 -13.38 -2.57 -2.33
N ASN A 71 -12.79 -2.55 -3.52
CA ASN A 71 -13.44 -2.87 -4.77
C ASN A 71 -12.69 -4.02 -5.43
N SER A 72 -13.27 -5.22 -5.44
CA SER A 72 -12.63 -6.43 -5.95
C SER A 72 -13.51 -7.10 -6.99
N SER A 73 -12.95 -7.27 -8.19
CA SER A 73 -13.48 -8.06 -9.29
C SER A 73 -12.49 -9.18 -9.58
N ALA A 74 -12.54 -10.23 -8.76
CA ALA A 74 -11.71 -11.44 -8.87
C ALA A 74 -12.56 -12.71 -8.93
N THR A 75 -11.98 -13.79 -9.48
CA THR A 75 -12.64 -15.11 -9.51
C THR A 75 -12.74 -15.71 -8.11
N ALA A 76 -11.71 -15.49 -7.29
CA ALA A 76 -11.69 -15.79 -5.87
C ALA A 76 -10.93 -14.70 -5.10
N SER A 77 -11.38 -14.38 -3.90
CA SER A 77 -10.73 -13.42 -3.02
C SER A 77 -10.88 -13.75 -1.54
N GLU A 78 -9.81 -13.51 -0.80
CA GLU A 78 -9.77 -13.55 0.65
C GLU A 78 -9.09 -12.28 1.15
N ILE A 79 -9.87 -11.32 1.62
CA ILE A 79 -9.38 -10.02 2.08
C ILE A 79 -9.69 -9.88 3.56
N ASN A 80 -8.64 -9.78 4.38
CA ASN A 80 -8.71 -9.60 5.82
C ASN A 80 -8.08 -8.25 6.17
N VAL A 81 -8.85 -7.35 6.77
CA VAL A 81 -8.37 -6.03 7.20
C VAL A 81 -8.61 -5.86 8.69
N THR A 82 -7.54 -5.59 9.42
CA THR A 82 -7.55 -5.26 10.85
C THR A 82 -6.94 -3.88 11.06
N GLN A 83 -7.69 -2.97 11.68
CA GLN A 83 -7.23 -1.63 12.06
C GLN A 83 -7.36 -1.48 13.58
N ASN A 84 -6.24 -1.23 14.26
CA ASN A 84 -6.18 -0.97 15.70
C ASN A 84 -5.50 0.39 15.93
N GLY A 85 -6.29 1.39 16.30
CA GLY A 85 -5.88 2.80 16.41
C GLY A 85 -6.89 3.71 15.71
N ASP A 86 -6.58 4.99 15.60
CA ASP A 86 -7.48 6.00 15.05
C ASP A 86 -7.03 6.45 13.65
N TYR A 87 -7.98 6.89 12.83
CA TYR A 87 -7.72 7.50 11.51
C TYR A 87 -6.94 6.62 10.51
N ASN A 88 -6.98 5.30 10.65
CA ASN A 88 -6.35 4.42 9.67
C ASN A 88 -7.20 4.30 8.40
N LEU A 89 -6.54 4.30 7.24
CA LEU A 89 -7.19 4.19 5.93
C LEU A 89 -6.62 3.02 5.13
N THR A 90 -7.50 2.15 4.64
CA THR A 90 -7.17 1.11 3.67
C THR A 90 -8.02 1.29 2.41
N ASN A 91 -7.40 1.38 1.24
CA ASN A 91 -8.09 1.43 -0.06
C ASN A 91 -7.53 0.39 -1.03
N LEU A 92 -8.37 -0.56 -1.42
CA LEU A 92 -7.98 -1.68 -2.28
C LEU A 92 -8.84 -1.68 -3.55
N GLU A 93 -8.18 -1.75 -4.70
CA GLU A 93 -8.85 -1.85 -6.00
C GLU A 93 -8.22 -2.99 -6.80
N TYR A 94 -8.98 -4.07 -6.97
CA TYR A 94 -8.52 -5.29 -7.62
C TYR A 94 -9.41 -5.65 -8.80
N LYS A 95 -8.80 -5.84 -9.97
CA LYS A 95 -9.39 -6.51 -11.13
C LYS A 95 -8.40 -7.57 -11.60
N VAL A 96 -8.44 -8.74 -10.95
CA VAL A 96 -7.39 -9.76 -11.00
C VAL A 96 -7.97 -11.17 -11.10
N ASN A 97 -7.14 -12.20 -11.30
CA ASN A 97 -7.63 -13.58 -11.29
C ASN A 97 -8.01 -13.98 -9.86
N THR A 98 -7.05 -13.91 -8.93
CA THR A 98 -7.28 -14.16 -7.51
C THR A 98 -6.56 -13.14 -6.64
N VAL A 99 -7.08 -12.89 -5.42
CA VAL A 99 -6.41 -12.02 -4.45
C VAL A 99 -6.52 -12.54 -3.03
N VAL A 100 -5.39 -12.59 -2.34
CA VAL A 100 -5.30 -12.81 -0.90
C VAL A 100 -4.61 -11.60 -0.28
N ALA A 101 -5.32 -10.90 0.60
CA ALA A 101 -4.79 -9.72 1.28
C ALA A 101 -5.00 -9.84 2.79
N ASP A 102 -3.93 -9.94 3.55
CA ASP A 102 -3.93 -9.93 5.02
C ASP A 102 -3.28 -8.62 5.49
N LEU A 103 -4.09 -7.65 5.91
CA LEU A 103 -3.68 -6.29 6.21
C LEU A 103 -3.93 -5.97 7.68
N THR A 104 -2.89 -5.57 8.39
CA THR A 104 -2.97 -5.14 9.79
C THR A 104 -2.34 -3.77 9.97
N GLN A 105 -3.08 -2.82 10.52
CA GLN A 105 -2.58 -1.49 10.90
C GLN A 105 -2.67 -1.36 12.42
N ASN A 106 -1.52 -1.22 13.09
CA ASN A 106 -1.40 -1.00 14.54
C ASN A 106 -0.76 0.38 14.79
N GLY A 107 -1.55 1.32 15.29
CA GLY A 107 -1.18 2.73 15.43
C GLY A 107 -2.16 3.64 14.71
N ASP A 108 -1.86 4.93 14.68
CA ASP A 108 -2.74 5.96 14.19
C ASP A 108 -2.30 6.53 12.83
N ASN A 109 -3.25 7.01 12.04
CA ASN A 109 -3.01 7.69 10.77
C ASN A 109 -2.22 6.85 9.74
N ASN A 110 -2.34 5.52 9.78
CA ASN A 110 -1.69 4.66 8.80
C ASN A 110 -2.51 4.55 7.51
N LEU A 111 -1.82 4.40 6.38
CA LEU A 111 -2.38 4.34 5.05
C LEU A 111 -1.90 3.10 4.29
N ILE A 112 -2.85 2.35 3.74
CA ILE A 112 -2.61 1.28 2.77
C ILE A 112 -3.40 1.57 1.49
N LYS A 113 -2.71 1.60 0.35
CA LYS A 113 -3.31 1.58 -0.99
C LYS A 113 -2.70 0.46 -1.81
N ASP A 114 -3.52 -0.37 -2.43
CA ASP A 114 -3.06 -1.37 -3.40
C ASP A 114 -4.04 -1.45 -4.57
N TYR A 115 -3.57 -1.04 -5.75
CA TYR A 115 -4.36 -1.00 -6.96
C TYR A 115 -3.75 -1.90 -8.03
N VAL A 116 -4.46 -2.94 -8.43
CA VAL A 116 -4.00 -3.90 -9.45
C VAL A 116 -5.11 -4.17 -10.45
N TYR A 117 -4.78 -3.98 -11.72
CA TYR A 117 -5.70 -4.06 -12.84
C TYR A 117 -5.18 -5.01 -13.93
N ASP A 118 -4.97 -6.26 -13.56
CA ASP A 118 -4.57 -7.34 -14.48
C ASP A 118 -5.31 -8.63 -14.14
N SER A 119 -6.27 -9.01 -14.99
CA SER A 119 -7.12 -10.19 -14.79
C SER A 119 -6.40 -11.53 -14.88
N SER A 120 -5.12 -11.55 -15.27
CA SER A 120 -4.31 -12.77 -15.33
C SER A 120 -3.47 -13.01 -14.08
N GLU A 121 -3.36 -12.02 -13.20
CA GLU A 121 -2.48 -12.06 -12.03
C GLU A 121 -3.15 -12.66 -10.80
N ASP A 122 -2.34 -13.37 -10.02
CA ASP A 122 -2.69 -13.88 -8.69
C ASP A 122 -1.95 -13.05 -7.64
N ILE A 123 -2.69 -12.24 -6.88
CA ILE A 123 -2.12 -11.28 -5.95
C ILE A 123 -2.11 -11.84 -4.53
N TYR A 124 -0.96 -11.71 -3.86
CA TYR A 124 -0.79 -11.99 -2.45
C TYR A 124 -0.14 -10.79 -1.76
N LEU A 125 -0.80 -10.24 -0.75
CA LEU A 125 -0.27 -9.17 0.09
C LEU A 125 -0.49 -9.50 1.57
N ASN A 126 0.59 -9.61 2.32
CA ASN A 126 0.55 -9.71 3.78
C ASN A 126 1.37 -8.57 4.38
N LEU A 127 0.67 -7.56 4.87
CA LEU A 127 1.26 -6.32 5.35
C LEU A 127 0.83 -6.07 6.78
N GLN A 128 1.82 -5.93 7.66
CA GLN A 128 1.61 -5.41 9.00
C GLN A 128 2.32 -4.05 9.15
N GLN A 129 1.57 -3.00 9.47
CA GLN A 129 2.08 -1.68 9.86
C GLN A 129 2.07 -1.60 11.39
N ASP A 130 3.22 -1.30 11.99
CA ASP A 130 3.35 -1.05 13.43
C ASP A 130 4.02 0.30 13.69
N GLY A 131 3.24 1.26 14.21
CA GLY A 131 3.63 2.65 14.41
C GLY A 131 2.61 3.60 13.80
N ASP A 132 2.92 4.89 13.83
CA ASP A 132 2.02 5.94 13.37
C ASP A 132 2.48 6.55 12.04
N ASN A 133 1.53 7.10 11.28
CA ASN A 133 1.79 7.83 10.03
C ASN A 133 2.53 7.00 8.95
N LEU A 134 2.35 5.68 8.94
CA LEU A 134 2.95 4.79 7.96
C LEU A 134 2.13 4.77 6.68
N THR A 135 2.80 4.82 5.53
CA THR A 135 2.17 4.77 4.21
C THR A 135 2.74 3.64 3.39
N PHE A 136 1.85 2.81 2.84
CA PHE A 136 2.16 1.87 1.78
C PHE A 136 1.26 2.14 0.58
N ASP A 137 1.87 2.46 -0.56
CA ASP A 137 1.17 2.65 -1.83
C ASP A 137 1.72 1.67 -2.86
N LYS A 138 0.87 0.80 -3.40
CA LYS A 138 1.22 -0.10 -4.50
C LYS A 138 0.32 0.11 -5.71
N PHE A 139 0.94 0.24 -6.87
CA PHE A 139 0.29 0.40 -8.16
C PHE A 139 0.82 -0.63 -9.16
N GLY A 140 -0.09 -1.45 -9.67
CA GLY A 140 0.24 -2.55 -10.58
C GLY A 140 0.86 -3.76 -9.87
N SER A 141 1.27 -4.73 -10.66
CA SER A 141 1.89 -5.98 -10.24
C SER A 141 2.82 -6.52 -11.34
N ASN A 142 3.87 -7.23 -10.94
CA ASN A 142 4.69 -8.06 -11.83
C ASN A 142 5.28 -9.24 -11.04
N GLU A 143 6.15 -10.03 -11.67
CA GLU A 143 6.78 -11.21 -11.05
C GLU A 143 7.52 -10.94 -9.73
N LEU A 144 7.97 -9.71 -9.47
CA LEU A 144 8.65 -9.36 -8.21
C LEU A 144 7.71 -8.82 -7.14
N THR A 145 6.49 -8.40 -7.50
CA THR A 145 5.59 -7.64 -6.63
C THR A 145 4.17 -8.20 -6.53
N LYS A 146 3.85 -9.27 -7.26
CA LYS A 146 2.57 -9.98 -7.15
C LYS A 146 2.38 -10.71 -5.83
N SER A 147 3.48 -11.05 -5.16
CA SER A 147 3.49 -11.64 -3.83
C SER A 147 4.39 -10.82 -2.93
N LEU A 148 3.85 -10.20 -1.89
CA LEU A 148 4.60 -9.41 -0.91
C LEU A 148 4.19 -9.77 0.51
N GLN A 149 5.18 -9.95 1.38
CA GLN A 149 4.98 -10.12 2.81
C GLN A 149 6.02 -9.33 3.60
N PHE A 150 5.58 -8.42 4.47
CA PHE A 150 6.49 -7.64 5.30
C PHE A 150 5.81 -6.94 6.47
N ARG A 151 6.65 -6.48 7.39
CA ARG A 151 6.28 -5.59 8.49
C ARG A 151 6.89 -4.22 8.25
N GLN A 152 6.06 -3.21 8.14
CA GLN A 152 6.46 -1.81 8.06
C GLN A 152 6.46 -1.20 9.45
N THR A 153 7.50 -0.43 9.77
CA THR A 153 7.62 0.30 11.04
C THR A 153 8.02 1.75 10.75
N GLU A 154 8.11 2.58 11.79
CA GLU A 154 8.56 3.98 11.69
C GLU A 154 9.96 4.16 11.10
N ALA A 155 10.79 3.09 11.06
CA ALA A 155 12.07 3.11 10.37
C ALA A 155 11.93 3.19 8.83
N SER A 156 10.74 2.92 8.29
CA SER A 156 10.42 3.00 6.87
C SER A 156 9.00 3.57 6.71
N PRO A 157 8.81 4.86 7.01
CA PRO A 157 7.48 5.45 7.17
C PRO A 157 6.69 5.52 5.85
N LYS A 158 7.37 5.46 4.71
CA LYS A 158 6.73 5.50 3.39
C LYS A 158 7.37 4.49 2.45
N ILE A 159 6.55 3.60 1.91
CA ILE A 159 6.94 2.63 0.88
C ILE A 159 5.99 2.82 -0.30
N ILE A 160 6.56 3.04 -1.49
CA ILE A 160 5.79 3.17 -2.73
C ILE A 160 6.33 2.17 -3.75
N ILE A 161 5.46 1.30 -4.25
CA ILE A 161 5.77 0.32 -5.28
C ILE A 161 4.97 0.66 -6.54
N ARG A 162 5.68 0.83 -7.65
CA ARG A 162 5.10 0.96 -8.98
C ARG A 162 5.62 -0.16 -9.85
N SER A 163 4.72 -1.03 -10.31
CA SER A 163 5.07 -2.23 -11.06
C SER A 163 4.06 -2.40 -12.16
N PHE A 164 4.29 -1.71 -13.26
CA PHE A 164 3.50 -1.88 -14.47
C PHE A 164 4.20 -2.89 -15.37
N GLN A 165 3.43 -3.71 -16.08
CA GLN A 165 3.95 -4.57 -17.15
C GLN A 165 4.26 -3.74 -18.41
#